data_AF-A0A8C1S9G6-F1
#
_entry.id   AF-A0A8C1S9G6-F1
#
_cell.length_a   1.000
_cell.length_b   1.000
_cell.length_c   1.000
_cell.angle_alpha   90.00
_cell.angle_beta   90.00
_cell.angle_gamma   90.00
#
_symmetry.space_group_name_H-M   'P 1'
#
loop_
_entity.id
_entity.type
_entity.pdbx_description
1 polymer ?
#
loop_
_entity_poly.entity_id
_entity_poly.type
_entity_poly.pdbx_seq_one_letter_code
_entity_poly.pdbx_strand_id
1 'polypeptide(L)'
;HRADKSDMASDPIEVAALGRPLFPGMLYDCRKDSFIPGVTLWDKKSLSEDLDTRPQLQTDLKLSSSDSLSSKSSLMDISASLKASFLWGLVKVGGSAKYLHDTKSSKQQSRVTMYYSETSRFEQLTMTQLGKITYPQVFDQKTATHVVTAVLYGARAFMVFDRTFSEEENKQEIEGELNVMVKKIAAFSIEGKGAVQMTEAEKDVAENIACTFHGDFHLKQNPTTYMEALDLYKQLPTLLKENAVPIKVWLYPLHLLDNKAAQLEREISTSLVSSTQDIMDGLEEAERTYNDLSRNTLVNVFSDIKERLHSFQESFNIYRTVLRKEVARVLPAIRGGGMEEKSLGEILKIHYDSPFIVSKLNQWLDDAKSELHLLSSYIKMLEGIKIQDSDSLKAILVNPDVDAVVCLTFTSLKYEDPYLETLTKFVKSEKFKNLDEQMNMASVPAVKKWFSDLGVIINMRKNLFHFRCFSEANKDQKRICFIISAISDPSNKGSSIYLYEQGNLTNTHFQPKKVDHVQYTMSQINQIN
;
A
#
# COMPACT_ATOMS: atom_id res chain seq x y z
N HIS A 1 31.67 -12.38 -26.29
CA HIS A 1 30.72 -11.74 -27.22
C HIS A 1 30.39 -12.71 -28.34
N ARG A 2 29.09 -12.94 -28.61
CA ARG A 2 28.48 -14.07 -29.38
C ARG A 2 28.31 -15.39 -28.62
N ALA A 3 27.53 -15.32 -27.55
CA ALA A 3 26.58 -16.35 -27.11
C ALA A 3 25.45 -15.57 -26.44
N ASP A 4 24.20 -16.03 -26.52
CA ASP A 4 22.94 -15.39 -26.06
C ASP A 4 22.26 -14.36 -27.00
N LYS A 5 22.26 -14.59 -28.31
CA LYS A 5 21.40 -13.80 -29.22
C LYS A 5 20.48 -14.59 -30.15
N SER A 6 20.34 -15.92 -30.01
CA SER A 6 19.55 -16.70 -30.98
C SER A 6 18.58 -17.74 -30.45
N ASP A 7 18.58 -18.13 -29.17
CA ASP A 7 17.84 -19.34 -28.77
C ASP A 7 16.50 -19.09 -28.04
N MET A 8 16.14 -17.84 -27.72
CA MET A 8 14.90 -17.53 -26.98
C MET A 8 13.77 -16.97 -27.85
N ALA A 9 14.04 -16.60 -29.11
CA ALA A 9 13.02 -16.05 -30.00
C ALA A 9 12.11 -17.13 -30.64
N SER A 10 12.48 -18.41 -30.56
CA SER A 10 11.78 -19.51 -31.23
C SER A 10 10.74 -20.25 -30.39
N ASP A 11 10.76 -20.08 -29.07
CA ASP A 11 9.97 -20.93 -28.17
C ASP A 11 8.58 -20.33 -27.86
N PRO A 12 7.52 -21.16 -27.79
CA PRO A 12 6.19 -20.70 -27.40
C PRO A 12 6.20 -20.11 -25.99
N ILE A 13 5.62 -18.91 -25.81
CA ILE A 13 5.58 -18.23 -24.51
C ILE A 13 4.24 -18.49 -23.83
N GLU A 14 4.27 -18.89 -22.56
CA GLU A 14 3.09 -18.96 -21.70
C GLU A 14 2.87 -17.65 -20.94
N VAL A 15 1.63 -17.15 -20.96
CA VAL A 15 1.27 -15.88 -20.29
C VAL A 15 -0.02 -16.04 -19.50
N ALA A 16 -0.03 -15.58 -18.25
CA ALA A 16 -1.24 -15.51 -17.45
C ALA A 16 -2.22 -14.47 -18.03
N ALA A 17 -3.49 -14.84 -18.19
CA ALA A 17 -4.46 -13.96 -18.84
C ALA A 17 -4.86 -12.75 -17.97
N LEU A 18 -4.86 -12.90 -16.64
CA LEU A 18 -5.13 -11.83 -15.67
C LEU A 18 -6.47 -11.09 -15.89
N GLY A 19 -7.51 -11.81 -16.30
CA GLY A 19 -8.83 -11.26 -16.60
C GLY A 19 -8.91 -10.47 -17.91
N ARG A 20 -7.87 -10.52 -18.75
CA ARG A 20 -7.88 -9.95 -20.11
C ARG A 20 -8.59 -10.92 -21.06
N PRO A 21 -9.46 -10.43 -21.96
CA PRO A 21 -10.22 -11.27 -22.89
C PRO A 21 -9.32 -11.73 -24.05
N LEU A 22 -8.51 -12.76 -23.80
CA LEU A 22 -7.58 -13.34 -24.76
C LEU A 22 -8.18 -14.62 -25.36
N PHE A 23 -8.23 -14.70 -26.68
CA PHE A 23 -8.81 -15.81 -27.43
C PHE A 23 -7.83 -16.27 -28.53
N PRO A 24 -7.93 -17.53 -28.99
CA PRO A 24 -7.14 -18.01 -30.12
C PRO A 24 -7.28 -17.10 -31.36
N GLY A 25 -6.15 -16.81 -32.03
CA GLY A 25 -6.07 -15.93 -33.20
C GLY A 25 -5.90 -14.44 -32.88
N MET A 26 -6.03 -14.02 -31.61
CA MET A 26 -5.76 -12.64 -31.20
C MET A 26 -4.28 -12.32 -31.23
N LEU A 27 -3.95 -11.10 -31.64
CA LEU A 27 -2.58 -10.60 -31.64
C LEU A 27 -2.18 -10.07 -30.26
N TYR A 28 -0.91 -10.25 -29.90
CA TYR A 28 -0.33 -9.83 -28.64
C TYR A 28 1.02 -9.15 -28.85
N ASP A 29 1.27 -8.07 -28.13
CA ASP A 29 2.55 -7.36 -28.09
C ASP A 29 3.27 -7.62 -26.77
N CYS A 30 4.19 -8.59 -26.75
CA CYS A 30 5.02 -8.90 -25.58
C CYS A 30 5.92 -7.74 -25.14
N ARG A 31 6.13 -6.70 -25.97
CA ARG A 31 6.89 -5.52 -25.55
C ARG A 31 6.11 -4.73 -24.50
N LYS A 32 4.79 -4.63 -24.68
CA LYS A 32 3.88 -3.83 -23.84
C LYS A 32 2.99 -4.67 -22.92
N ASP A 33 2.99 -5.99 -23.09
CA ASP A 33 2.05 -6.91 -22.44
C ASP A 33 0.57 -6.58 -22.71
N SER A 34 0.27 -6.24 -23.96
CA SER A 34 -1.06 -5.84 -24.42
C SER A 34 -1.54 -6.65 -25.61
N PHE A 35 -2.83 -6.97 -25.64
CA PHE A 35 -3.47 -7.55 -26.83
C PHE A 35 -3.97 -6.47 -27.78
N ILE A 36 -4.15 -6.83 -29.06
CA ILE A 36 -4.66 -5.93 -30.11
C ILE A 36 -6.10 -6.33 -30.45
N PRO A 37 -7.12 -5.56 -30.03
CA PRO A 37 -8.50 -5.85 -30.35
C PRO A 37 -8.79 -5.66 -31.85
N GLY A 38 -9.60 -6.53 -32.43
CA GLY A 38 -10.17 -6.35 -33.78
C GLY A 38 -9.22 -6.59 -34.95
N VAL A 39 -7.96 -6.91 -34.71
CA VAL A 39 -6.97 -7.25 -35.75
C VAL A 39 -6.57 -8.72 -35.61
N THR A 40 -6.68 -9.48 -36.69
CA THR A 40 -6.37 -10.92 -36.75
C THR A 40 -5.60 -11.25 -38.03
N LEU A 41 -4.84 -12.36 -38.03
CA LEU A 41 -4.18 -12.86 -39.24
C LEU A 41 -5.14 -13.61 -40.18
N TRP A 42 -6.19 -14.18 -39.61
CA TRP A 42 -7.16 -15.03 -40.31
C TRP A 42 -8.56 -14.45 -40.20
N ASP A 43 -9.41 -14.76 -41.17
CA ASP A 43 -10.82 -14.43 -41.09
C ASP A 43 -11.55 -15.32 -40.08
N LYS A 44 -12.72 -14.86 -39.66
CA LYS A 44 -13.52 -15.52 -38.62
C LYS A 44 -13.89 -16.96 -38.98
N LYS A 45 -14.19 -17.24 -40.25
CA LYS A 45 -14.63 -18.56 -40.69
C LYS A 45 -13.48 -19.55 -40.53
N SER A 46 -12.31 -19.19 -41.06
CA SER A 46 -11.09 -19.96 -40.84
C SER A 46 -10.88 -20.20 -39.34
N LEU A 47 -10.78 -19.16 -38.50
CA LEU A 47 -10.49 -19.34 -37.06
C LEU A 47 -11.46 -20.32 -36.37
N SER A 48 -12.74 -20.33 -36.76
CA SER A 48 -13.73 -21.24 -36.18
C SER A 48 -13.63 -22.69 -36.64
N GLU A 49 -13.21 -22.93 -37.90
CA GLU A 49 -13.15 -24.28 -38.48
C GLU A 49 -11.94 -25.09 -37.97
N ASP A 50 -10.86 -24.41 -37.61
CA ASP A 50 -9.58 -25.03 -37.22
C ASP A 50 -9.31 -25.01 -35.71
N LEU A 51 -10.34 -24.74 -34.90
CA LEU A 51 -10.25 -24.72 -33.44
C LEU A 51 -10.46 -26.13 -32.86
N ASP A 52 -9.44 -26.66 -32.18
CA ASP A 52 -9.53 -27.91 -31.42
C ASP A 52 -9.82 -27.58 -29.95
N THR A 53 -10.93 -28.12 -29.43
CA THR A 53 -11.41 -27.87 -28.06
C THR A 53 -11.45 -29.18 -27.29
N ARG A 54 -10.82 -29.22 -26.12
CA ARG A 54 -10.78 -30.39 -25.25
C ARG A 54 -11.15 -30.02 -23.82
N PRO A 55 -11.91 -30.87 -23.11
CA PRO A 55 -12.14 -30.68 -21.68
C PRO A 55 -10.82 -30.84 -20.92
N GLN A 56 -10.56 -29.92 -19.98
CA GLN A 56 -9.41 -29.95 -19.10
C GLN A 56 -9.88 -29.50 -17.72
N LEU A 57 -10.33 -30.48 -16.91
CA LEU A 57 -10.93 -30.26 -15.61
C LEU A 57 -9.89 -30.49 -14.52
N GLN A 58 -9.60 -29.44 -13.75
CA GLN A 58 -8.69 -29.46 -12.61
C GLN A 58 -9.12 -28.41 -11.60
N THR A 59 -9.15 -28.78 -10.33
CA THR A 59 -9.40 -27.87 -9.21
C THR A 59 -8.15 -27.76 -8.35
N ASP A 60 -7.82 -26.55 -7.92
CA ASP A 60 -6.70 -26.25 -7.03
C ASP A 60 -7.16 -25.32 -5.89
N LEU A 61 -6.66 -25.56 -4.69
CA LEU A 61 -6.95 -24.79 -3.49
C LEU A 61 -5.64 -24.51 -2.75
N LYS A 62 -5.32 -23.24 -2.56
CA LYS A 62 -4.10 -22.81 -1.85
C LYS A 62 -4.44 -21.76 -0.81
N LEU A 63 -3.67 -21.73 0.28
CA LEU A 63 -3.74 -20.69 1.29
C LEU A 63 -2.43 -19.91 1.30
N SER A 64 -2.50 -18.59 1.44
CA SER A 64 -1.34 -17.73 1.59
C SER A 64 -1.53 -16.75 2.74
N SER A 65 -0.59 -16.75 3.68
CA SER A 65 -0.48 -15.72 4.73
C SER A 65 0.39 -14.53 4.29
N SER A 66 0.97 -14.59 3.09
CA SER A 66 1.80 -13.54 2.50
C SER A 66 1.00 -12.70 1.51
N ASP A 67 1.13 -11.38 1.62
CA ASP A 67 0.53 -10.37 0.74
C ASP A 67 1.54 -9.75 -0.25
N SER A 68 2.79 -10.25 -0.27
CA SER A 68 3.81 -9.74 -1.19
C SER A 68 3.44 -9.98 -2.65
N LEU A 69 3.85 -9.07 -3.56
CA LEU A 69 3.60 -9.25 -4.99
C LEU A 69 4.22 -10.56 -5.51
N SER A 70 5.38 -10.97 -5.01
CA SER A 70 5.97 -12.28 -5.37
C SER A 70 5.03 -13.43 -5.01
N SER A 71 4.48 -13.48 -3.79
CA SER A 71 3.54 -14.54 -3.39
C SER A 71 2.26 -14.51 -4.22
N LYS A 72 1.71 -13.33 -4.52
CA LYS A 72 0.53 -13.20 -5.39
C LYS A 72 0.81 -13.66 -6.82
N SER A 73 1.98 -13.29 -7.34
CA SER A 73 2.44 -13.69 -8.68
C SER A 73 2.58 -15.20 -8.79
N SER A 74 3.16 -15.85 -7.77
CA SER A 74 3.29 -17.31 -7.72
C SER A 74 1.93 -18.03 -7.65
N LEU A 75 0.94 -17.48 -6.94
CA LEU A 75 -0.42 -18.07 -6.91
C LEU A 75 -1.11 -18.05 -8.28
N MET A 76 -0.76 -17.09 -9.12
CA MET A 76 -1.38 -16.83 -10.42
C MET A 76 -0.55 -17.28 -11.62
N ASP A 77 0.60 -17.94 -11.38
CA ASP A 77 1.59 -18.33 -12.39
C ASP A 77 2.06 -17.16 -13.28
N ILE A 78 2.32 -16.00 -12.67
CA ILE A 78 2.78 -14.79 -13.37
C ILE A 78 4.29 -14.87 -13.57
N SER A 79 4.74 -14.80 -14.81
CA SER A 79 6.18 -14.79 -15.15
C SER A 79 6.87 -13.53 -14.65
N ALA A 80 8.21 -13.57 -14.50
CA ALA A 80 8.99 -12.41 -14.06
C ALA A 80 8.79 -11.19 -14.97
N SER A 81 8.75 -11.41 -16.30
CA SER A 81 8.52 -10.35 -17.29
C SER A 81 7.13 -9.71 -17.15
N LEU A 82 6.08 -10.53 -17.02
CA LEU A 82 4.71 -10.02 -16.83
C LEU A 82 4.54 -9.33 -15.48
N LYS A 83 5.18 -9.85 -14.42
CA LYS A 83 5.21 -9.23 -13.09
C LYS A 83 5.82 -7.84 -13.14
N ALA A 84 6.95 -7.67 -13.84
CA ALA A 84 7.57 -6.35 -14.03
C ALA A 84 6.61 -5.38 -14.73
N SER A 85 5.92 -5.83 -15.78
CA SER A 85 4.93 -5.02 -16.49
C SER A 85 3.75 -4.63 -15.61
N PHE A 86 3.26 -5.56 -14.78
CA PHE A 86 2.20 -5.28 -13.82
C PHE A 86 2.65 -4.25 -12.76
N LEU A 87 3.81 -4.48 -12.14
CA LEU A 87 4.39 -3.62 -11.09
C LEU A 87 4.43 -2.15 -11.50
N TRP A 88 4.78 -1.91 -12.76
CA TRP A 88 4.98 -0.59 -13.32
C TRP A 88 3.76 -0.06 -14.12
N GLY A 89 2.62 -0.75 -14.06
CA GLY A 89 1.35 -0.24 -14.59
C GLY A 89 1.15 -0.38 -16.11
N LEU A 90 1.90 -1.28 -16.76
CA LEU A 90 1.71 -1.62 -18.18
C LEU A 90 0.55 -2.60 -18.39
N VAL A 91 0.18 -3.37 -17.36
CA VAL A 91 -0.86 -4.39 -17.43
C VAL A 91 -2.09 -3.94 -16.67
N LYS A 92 -3.22 -3.84 -17.37
CA LYS A 92 -4.54 -3.71 -16.76
C LYS A 92 -5.09 -5.09 -16.45
N VAL A 93 -5.48 -5.31 -15.20
CA VAL A 93 -6.02 -6.58 -14.71
C VAL A 93 -7.55 -6.51 -14.54
N GLY A 94 -8.21 -7.64 -14.67
CA GLY A 94 -9.67 -7.79 -14.54
C GLY A 94 -10.06 -9.02 -13.72
N GLY A 95 -11.35 -9.15 -13.40
CA GLY A 95 -11.88 -10.31 -12.67
C GLY A 95 -11.13 -10.59 -11.36
N SER A 96 -10.78 -11.86 -11.16
CA SER A 96 -10.01 -12.36 -10.02
C SER A 96 -8.63 -11.70 -9.88
N ALA A 97 -8.01 -11.28 -10.98
CA ALA A 97 -6.67 -10.68 -10.98
C ALA A 97 -6.62 -9.28 -10.34
N LYS A 98 -7.76 -8.66 -10.04
CA LYS A 98 -7.83 -7.45 -9.21
C LYS A 98 -7.21 -7.66 -7.82
N TYR A 99 -7.14 -8.90 -7.33
CA TYR A 99 -6.40 -9.29 -6.13
C TYR A 99 -4.95 -8.77 -6.11
N LEU A 100 -4.30 -8.65 -7.27
CA LEU A 100 -2.93 -8.13 -7.36
C LEU A 100 -2.81 -6.68 -6.87
N HIS A 101 -3.88 -5.88 -6.97
CA HIS A 101 -3.93 -4.50 -6.47
C HIS A 101 -4.39 -4.38 -5.01
N ASP A 102 -4.99 -5.44 -4.45
CA ASP A 102 -5.46 -5.44 -3.07
C ASP A 102 -4.30 -5.75 -2.12
N THR A 103 -3.57 -4.72 -1.70
CA THR A 103 -2.47 -4.83 -0.73
C THR A 103 -2.88 -4.33 0.65
N LYS A 104 -2.27 -4.86 1.72
CA LYS A 104 -2.43 -4.36 3.08
C LYS A 104 -2.20 -2.85 3.13
N SER A 105 -3.13 -2.13 3.74
CA SER A 105 -3.05 -0.67 3.89
C SER A 105 -2.33 -0.24 5.17
N SER A 106 -2.11 -1.17 6.09
CA SER A 106 -1.65 -0.94 7.47
C SER A 106 -0.76 -2.07 7.96
N LYS A 107 0.15 -1.78 8.89
CA LYS A 107 0.94 -2.81 9.61
C LYS A 107 0.13 -3.52 10.69
N GLN A 108 -0.98 -2.92 11.11
CA GLN A 108 -1.93 -3.40 12.10
C GLN A 108 -3.05 -4.24 11.45
N GLN A 109 -2.67 -5.00 10.41
CA GLN A 109 -3.58 -5.80 9.59
C GLN A 109 -2.97 -7.19 9.37
N SER A 110 -3.64 -8.21 9.91
CA SER A 110 -3.37 -9.61 9.62
C SER A 110 -4.20 -10.02 8.40
N ARG A 111 -3.60 -10.84 7.52
CA ARG A 111 -4.24 -11.27 6.27
C ARG A 111 -3.92 -12.71 5.97
N VAL A 112 -4.96 -13.46 5.59
CA VAL A 112 -4.83 -14.78 4.98
C VAL A 112 -5.71 -14.82 3.76
N THR A 113 -5.17 -15.25 2.63
CA THR A 113 -5.90 -15.37 1.37
C THR A 113 -6.13 -16.82 1.04
N MET A 114 -7.39 -17.16 0.74
CA MET A 114 -7.75 -18.44 0.14
C MET A 114 -7.88 -18.28 -1.37
N TYR A 115 -7.06 -19.02 -2.11
CA TYR A 115 -7.08 -19.12 -3.56
C TYR A 115 -7.79 -20.39 -3.98
N TYR A 116 -8.83 -20.24 -4.79
CA TYR A 116 -9.53 -21.32 -5.46
C TYR A 116 -9.38 -21.15 -6.98
N SER A 117 -9.08 -22.24 -7.68
CA SER A 117 -9.00 -22.26 -9.14
C SER A 117 -9.66 -23.50 -9.67
N GLU A 118 -10.43 -23.33 -10.75
CA GLU A 118 -11.07 -24.43 -11.46
C GLU A 118 -10.88 -24.23 -12.96
N THR A 119 -10.37 -25.23 -13.65
CA THR A 119 -10.17 -25.24 -15.11
C THR A 119 -11.28 -26.03 -15.78
N SER A 120 -11.64 -25.63 -17.00
CA SER A 120 -12.80 -26.17 -17.73
C SER A 120 -12.39 -26.82 -19.05
N ARG A 121 -11.75 -26.05 -19.94
CA ARG A 121 -11.42 -26.46 -21.30
C ARG A 121 -10.17 -25.80 -21.80
N PHE A 122 -9.55 -26.45 -22.77
CA PHE A 122 -8.41 -25.97 -23.52
C PHE A 122 -8.80 -25.85 -24.98
N GLU A 123 -8.54 -24.68 -25.57
CA GLU A 123 -8.79 -24.39 -26.99
C GLU A 123 -7.46 -24.08 -27.67
N GLN A 124 -7.19 -24.66 -28.83
CA GLN A 124 -5.98 -24.41 -29.61
C GLN A 124 -6.26 -24.34 -31.11
N LEU A 125 -5.51 -23.50 -31.82
CA LEU A 125 -5.50 -23.47 -33.28
C LEU A 125 -4.73 -24.68 -33.82
N THR A 126 -5.32 -25.40 -34.76
CA THR A 126 -4.62 -26.46 -35.48
C THR A 126 -3.61 -25.89 -36.48
N MET A 127 -2.59 -26.69 -36.81
CA MET A 127 -1.47 -26.28 -37.67
C MET A 127 -1.88 -25.93 -39.11
N THR A 128 -3.09 -26.28 -39.53
CA THR A 128 -3.64 -26.01 -40.87
C THR A 128 -3.63 -24.52 -41.22
N GLN A 129 -3.77 -23.63 -40.23
CA GLN A 129 -3.86 -22.18 -40.45
C GLN A 129 -2.53 -21.45 -40.48
N LEU A 130 -1.51 -21.96 -39.79
CA LEU A 130 -0.23 -21.27 -39.67
C LEU A 130 0.43 -21.04 -41.04
N GLY A 131 0.11 -21.87 -42.05
CA GLY A 131 0.60 -21.70 -43.41
C GLY A 131 -0.25 -20.82 -44.35
N LYS A 132 -1.50 -20.48 -44.02
CA LYS A 132 -2.42 -19.75 -44.92
C LYS A 132 -3.02 -18.52 -44.24
N ILE A 133 -2.29 -17.42 -44.29
CA ILE A 133 -2.67 -16.14 -43.65
C ILE A 133 -3.60 -15.35 -44.59
N THR A 134 -4.79 -14.97 -44.09
CA THR A 134 -5.79 -14.20 -44.84
C THR A 134 -5.42 -12.71 -44.94
N TYR A 135 -4.79 -12.15 -43.90
CA TYR A 135 -4.46 -10.73 -43.78
C TYR A 135 -2.96 -10.48 -43.53
N PRO A 136 -2.08 -10.74 -44.51
CA PRO A 136 -0.62 -10.62 -44.34
C PRO A 136 -0.15 -9.18 -44.07
N GLN A 137 -0.92 -8.16 -44.47
CA GLN A 137 -0.62 -6.75 -44.21
C GLN A 137 -0.50 -6.39 -42.72
N VAL A 138 -0.98 -7.26 -41.83
CA VAL A 138 -0.83 -7.11 -40.38
C VAL A 138 0.65 -7.12 -39.97
N PHE A 139 1.51 -7.89 -40.66
CA PHE A 139 2.95 -7.95 -40.33
C PHE A 139 3.64 -6.61 -40.57
N ASP A 140 3.25 -5.88 -41.62
CA ASP A 140 3.81 -4.57 -41.96
C ASP A 140 3.45 -3.50 -40.91
N GLN A 141 2.37 -3.69 -40.15
CA GLN A 141 1.94 -2.74 -39.12
C GLN A 141 2.86 -2.74 -37.88
N LYS A 142 3.56 -3.85 -37.62
CA LYS A 142 4.50 -4.01 -36.48
C LYS A 142 3.89 -3.69 -35.10
N THR A 143 2.56 -3.82 -34.99
CA THR A 143 1.79 -3.52 -33.78
C THR A 143 1.79 -4.67 -32.77
N ALA A 144 2.03 -5.90 -33.22
CA ALA A 144 2.10 -7.11 -32.39
C ALA A 144 3.37 -7.90 -32.67
N THR A 145 3.78 -8.71 -31.69
CA THR A 145 4.95 -9.58 -31.79
C THR A 145 4.58 -11.07 -31.81
N HIS A 146 3.41 -11.41 -31.27
CA HIS A 146 2.91 -12.78 -31.15
C HIS A 146 1.43 -12.88 -31.54
N VAL A 147 0.99 -14.11 -31.79
CA VAL A 147 -0.42 -14.48 -31.90
C VAL A 147 -0.76 -15.52 -30.84
N VAL A 148 -1.94 -15.44 -30.25
CA VAL A 148 -2.46 -16.43 -29.31
C VAL A 148 -2.82 -17.69 -30.08
N THR A 149 -2.14 -18.80 -29.82
CA THR A 149 -2.42 -20.09 -30.49
C THR A 149 -3.18 -21.05 -29.62
N ALA A 150 -3.11 -20.93 -28.29
CA ALA A 150 -3.92 -21.71 -27.38
C ALA A 150 -4.34 -20.93 -26.14
N VAL A 151 -5.45 -21.32 -25.53
CA VAL A 151 -6.03 -20.73 -24.34
C VAL A 151 -6.59 -21.81 -23.42
N LEU A 152 -6.21 -21.75 -22.16
CA LEU A 152 -6.82 -22.52 -21.08
C LEU A 152 -7.88 -21.64 -20.41
N TYR A 153 -9.11 -22.16 -20.32
CA TYR A 153 -10.24 -21.48 -19.70
C TYR A 153 -10.58 -22.08 -18.35
N GLY A 154 -11.06 -21.23 -17.45
CA GLY A 154 -11.48 -21.61 -16.11
C GLY A 154 -12.07 -20.43 -15.36
N ALA A 155 -12.05 -20.52 -14.04
CA ALA A 155 -12.33 -19.41 -13.16
C ALA A 155 -11.42 -19.48 -11.94
N ARG A 156 -11.03 -18.31 -11.42
CA ARG A 156 -10.30 -18.18 -10.17
C ARG A 156 -11.10 -17.34 -9.18
N ALA A 157 -10.89 -17.59 -7.90
CA ALA A 157 -11.43 -16.82 -6.81
C ALA A 157 -10.37 -16.63 -5.71
N PHE A 158 -10.28 -15.41 -5.21
CA PHE A 158 -9.49 -15.03 -4.05
C PHE A 158 -10.46 -14.52 -2.98
N MET A 159 -10.50 -15.22 -1.85
CA MET A 159 -11.15 -14.74 -0.63
C MET A 159 -10.06 -14.24 0.31
N VAL A 160 -9.97 -12.92 0.44
CA VAL A 160 -8.97 -12.22 1.26
C VAL A 160 -9.58 -11.99 2.64
N PHE A 161 -9.10 -12.69 3.64
CA PHE A 161 -9.55 -12.55 5.02
C PHE A 161 -8.63 -11.59 5.76
N ASP A 162 -9.20 -10.51 6.28
CA ASP A 162 -8.50 -9.46 7.00
C ASP A 162 -9.00 -9.36 8.44
N ARG A 163 -8.05 -9.22 9.37
CA ARG A 163 -8.31 -8.84 10.76
C ARG A 163 -7.41 -7.68 11.15
N THR A 164 -8.02 -6.55 11.47
CA THR A 164 -7.33 -5.37 12.01
C THR A 164 -7.16 -5.50 13.52
N PHE A 165 -6.11 -4.90 14.07
CA PHE A 165 -5.82 -4.96 15.50
C PHE A 165 -5.15 -3.69 16.02
N SER A 166 -5.15 -3.49 17.32
CA SER A 166 -4.53 -2.35 18.01
C SER A 166 -3.05 -2.62 18.33
N GLU A 167 -2.30 -1.61 18.78
CA GLU A 167 -0.89 -1.80 19.17
C GLU A 167 -0.73 -2.66 20.43
N GLU A 168 -1.77 -2.75 21.26
CA GLU A 168 -1.80 -3.54 22.49
C GLU A 168 -2.02 -5.04 22.25
N GLU A 169 -2.57 -5.41 21.09
CA GLU A 169 -2.87 -6.81 20.77
C GLU A 169 -1.65 -7.56 20.23
N ASN A 170 -1.58 -8.86 20.53
CA ASN A 170 -0.48 -9.71 20.09
C ASN A 170 -0.64 -10.10 18.62
N LYS A 171 0.15 -9.45 17.76
CA LYS A 171 0.19 -9.73 16.32
C LYS A 171 0.37 -11.23 15.99
N GLN A 172 1.26 -11.94 16.68
CA GLN A 172 1.53 -13.35 16.38
C GLN A 172 0.34 -14.24 16.72
N GLU A 173 -0.35 -13.93 17.81
CA GLU A 173 -1.56 -14.64 18.23
C GLU A 173 -2.68 -14.44 17.19
N ILE A 174 -2.93 -13.20 16.78
CA ILE A 174 -3.92 -12.85 15.76
C ILE A 174 -3.60 -13.50 14.41
N GLU A 175 -2.33 -13.50 13.99
CA GLU A 175 -1.90 -14.16 12.76
C GLU A 175 -2.11 -15.68 12.82
N GLY A 176 -1.80 -16.30 13.98
CA GLY A 176 -2.03 -17.72 14.21
C GLY A 176 -3.52 -18.08 14.18
N GLU A 177 -4.35 -17.33 14.90
CA GLU A 177 -5.79 -17.52 14.99
C GLU A 177 -6.47 -17.36 13.62
N LEU A 178 -6.16 -16.29 12.87
CA LEU A 178 -6.71 -16.07 11.54
C LEU A 178 -6.37 -17.23 10.59
N ASN A 179 -5.13 -17.73 10.62
CA ASN A 179 -4.70 -18.85 9.80
C ASN A 179 -5.45 -20.14 10.13
N VAL A 180 -5.67 -20.42 11.41
CA VAL A 180 -6.49 -21.57 11.85
C VAL A 180 -7.92 -21.46 11.36
N MET A 181 -8.54 -20.27 11.49
CA MET A 181 -9.91 -20.04 11.05
C MET A 181 -10.06 -20.26 9.54
N VAL A 182 -9.21 -19.65 8.71
CA VAL A 182 -9.31 -19.82 7.26
C VAL A 182 -9.07 -21.27 6.83
N LYS A 183 -8.15 -22.00 7.47
CA LYS A 183 -7.95 -23.44 7.22
C LYS A 183 -9.21 -24.27 7.50
N LYS A 184 -10.01 -23.90 8.50
CA LYS A 184 -11.24 -24.61 8.84
C LYS A 184 -12.33 -24.48 7.78
N ILE A 185 -12.31 -23.46 6.91
CA ILE A 185 -13.30 -23.32 5.82
C ILE A 185 -13.33 -24.56 4.92
N ALA A 186 -12.16 -25.10 4.58
CA ALA A 186 -12.05 -26.31 3.80
C ALA A 186 -12.58 -27.54 4.56
N ALA A 187 -12.26 -27.66 5.86
CA ALA A 187 -12.70 -28.77 6.71
C ALA A 187 -14.23 -28.78 6.90
N PHE A 188 -14.82 -27.63 7.21
CA PHE A 188 -16.26 -27.46 7.44
C PHE A 188 -17.13 -27.75 6.22
N SER A 189 -16.57 -27.68 5.03
CA SER A 189 -17.29 -27.92 3.78
C SER A 189 -17.43 -29.40 3.45
N ILE A 190 -16.53 -30.25 3.96
CA ILE A 190 -16.60 -31.71 3.81
C ILE A 190 -17.72 -32.28 4.70
N GLU A 191 -17.95 -31.67 5.86
CA GLU A 191 -18.89 -32.19 6.87
C GLU A 191 -20.32 -31.64 6.74
N GLY A 192 -20.57 -30.73 5.79
CA GLY A 192 -21.92 -30.20 5.49
C GLY A 192 -22.58 -29.38 6.61
N LYS A 193 -21.83 -29.06 7.69
CA LYS A 193 -22.36 -28.49 8.95
C LYS A 193 -21.56 -27.29 9.47
N GLY A 194 -20.91 -26.52 8.60
CA GLY A 194 -19.88 -25.55 9.00
C GLY A 194 -20.18 -24.61 10.17
N ALA A 195 -21.36 -23.98 10.24
CA ALA A 195 -21.72 -23.10 11.37
C ALA A 195 -22.08 -23.87 12.67
N VAL A 196 -22.48 -25.14 12.54
CA VAL A 196 -22.99 -25.97 13.66
C VAL A 196 -21.85 -26.57 14.48
N GLN A 197 -20.62 -26.57 13.95
CA GLN A 197 -19.44 -27.15 14.61
C GLN A 197 -18.50 -26.12 15.24
N MET A 198 -18.77 -24.83 15.06
CA MET A 198 -17.94 -23.78 15.64
C MET A 198 -18.21 -23.61 17.14
N THR A 199 -17.14 -23.54 17.93
CA THR A 199 -17.23 -23.17 19.35
C THR A 199 -17.60 -21.70 19.50
N GLU A 200 -18.09 -21.29 20.67
CA GLU A 200 -18.49 -19.88 20.89
C GLU A 200 -17.30 -18.92 20.70
N ALA A 201 -16.11 -19.29 21.19
CA ALA A 201 -14.89 -18.52 20.98
C ALA A 201 -14.54 -18.37 19.48
N GLU A 202 -14.76 -19.40 18.66
CA GLU A 202 -14.50 -19.31 17.22
C GLU A 202 -15.50 -18.40 16.50
N LYS A 203 -16.73 -18.28 17.02
CA LYS A 203 -17.72 -17.33 16.48
C LYS A 203 -17.30 -15.90 16.77
N ASP A 204 -16.89 -15.60 18.00
CA ASP A 204 -16.38 -14.27 18.39
C ASP A 204 -15.20 -13.84 17.49
N VAL A 205 -14.33 -14.79 17.17
CA VAL A 205 -13.19 -14.58 16.26
C VAL A 205 -13.68 -14.32 14.84
N ALA A 206 -14.64 -15.11 14.34
CA ALA A 206 -15.18 -14.97 12.99
C ALA A 206 -15.87 -13.62 12.76
N GLU A 207 -16.52 -13.05 13.78
CA GLU A 207 -17.14 -11.72 13.72
C GLU A 207 -16.13 -10.60 13.46
N ASN A 208 -14.87 -10.80 13.87
CA ASN A 208 -13.78 -9.85 13.70
C ASN A 208 -12.99 -10.06 12.40
N ILE A 209 -13.43 -10.96 11.51
CA ILE A 209 -12.78 -11.26 10.24
C ILE A 209 -13.63 -10.72 9.09
N ALA A 210 -13.10 -9.72 8.40
CA ALA A 210 -13.65 -9.23 7.16
C ALA A 210 -13.19 -10.11 5.99
N CYS A 211 -14.06 -10.29 4.98
CA CYS A 211 -13.72 -10.95 3.73
C CYS A 211 -13.82 -9.95 2.56
N THR A 212 -12.81 -9.93 1.69
CA THR A 212 -12.87 -9.26 0.40
C THR A 212 -12.74 -10.31 -0.71
N PHE A 213 -13.71 -10.33 -1.62
CA PHE A 213 -13.75 -11.30 -2.72
C PHE A 213 -13.30 -10.70 -4.05
N HIS A 214 -12.35 -11.37 -4.70
CA HIS A 214 -11.96 -11.12 -6.09
C HIS A 214 -12.09 -12.42 -6.89
N GLY A 215 -13.08 -12.52 -7.78
CA GLY A 215 -13.30 -13.75 -8.52
C GLY A 215 -13.87 -13.54 -9.92
N ASP A 216 -13.76 -14.59 -10.72
CA ASP A 216 -14.30 -14.67 -12.08
C ASP A 216 -15.74 -15.22 -12.12
N PHE A 217 -16.34 -15.41 -10.94
CA PHE A 217 -17.69 -15.94 -10.78
C PHE A 217 -18.72 -14.80 -10.74
N HIS A 218 -19.85 -15.00 -11.41
CA HIS A 218 -20.97 -14.06 -11.34
C HIS A 218 -21.81 -14.33 -10.08
N LEU A 219 -21.59 -13.53 -9.05
CA LEU A 219 -22.31 -13.61 -7.78
C LEU A 219 -23.38 -12.52 -7.70
N LYS A 220 -24.52 -12.82 -7.06
CA LYS A 220 -25.54 -11.81 -6.74
C LYS A 220 -25.00 -10.77 -5.75
N GLN A 221 -24.22 -11.25 -4.78
CA GLN A 221 -23.56 -10.45 -3.76
C GLN A 221 -22.22 -11.09 -3.41
N ASN A 222 -21.19 -10.27 -3.25
CA ASN A 222 -19.87 -10.73 -2.83
C ASN A 222 -19.86 -10.92 -1.30
N PRO A 223 -19.15 -11.93 -0.77
CA PRO A 223 -19.02 -12.12 0.66
C PRO A 223 -18.19 -10.99 1.27
N THR A 224 -18.63 -10.54 2.43
CA THR A 224 -18.02 -9.49 3.24
C THR A 224 -17.60 -9.99 4.63
N THR A 225 -18.12 -11.14 5.05
CA THR A 225 -17.84 -11.76 6.35
C THR A 225 -17.25 -13.16 6.18
N TYR A 226 -16.64 -13.67 7.26
CA TYR A 226 -16.14 -15.05 7.31
C TYR A 226 -17.24 -16.08 6.99
N MET A 227 -18.46 -15.90 7.53
CA MET A 227 -19.56 -16.85 7.34
C MET A 227 -20.08 -16.85 5.90
N GLU A 228 -20.21 -15.67 5.29
CA GLU A 228 -20.61 -15.57 3.87
C GLU A 228 -19.56 -16.22 2.95
N ALA A 229 -18.27 -16.09 3.27
CA ALA A 229 -17.20 -16.72 2.51
C ALA A 229 -17.23 -18.26 2.63
N LEU A 230 -17.52 -18.78 3.83
CA LEU A 230 -17.71 -20.22 4.06
C LEU A 230 -18.86 -20.78 3.22
N ASP A 231 -19.98 -20.06 3.14
CA ASP A 231 -21.13 -20.49 2.34
C ASP A 231 -20.91 -20.35 0.84
N LEU A 232 -20.18 -19.32 0.41
CA LEU A 232 -19.76 -19.19 -0.98
C LEU A 232 -18.83 -20.34 -1.39
N TYR A 233 -17.86 -20.69 -0.55
CA TYR A 233 -16.89 -21.74 -0.87
C TYR A 233 -17.58 -23.09 -1.14
N LYS A 234 -18.64 -23.45 -0.39
CA LYS A 234 -19.45 -24.65 -0.65
C LYS A 234 -20.13 -24.63 -2.03
N GLN A 235 -20.43 -23.45 -2.55
CA GLN A 235 -21.14 -23.27 -3.81
C GLN A 235 -20.19 -23.20 -5.01
N LEU A 236 -18.94 -22.76 -4.84
CA LEU A 236 -17.97 -22.54 -5.93
C LEU A 236 -17.89 -23.68 -6.95
N PRO A 237 -17.80 -24.97 -6.57
CA PRO A 237 -17.72 -26.07 -7.54
C PRO A 237 -18.95 -26.22 -8.45
N THR A 238 -20.08 -25.62 -8.08
CA THR A 238 -21.33 -25.65 -8.87
C THR A 238 -21.54 -24.38 -9.69
N LEU A 239 -20.72 -23.35 -9.46
CA LEU A 239 -20.84 -22.04 -10.09
C LEU A 239 -20.08 -21.96 -11.41
N LEU A 240 -19.05 -22.80 -11.63
CA LEU A 240 -18.38 -22.87 -12.93
C LEU A 240 -19.28 -23.58 -13.94
N LYS A 241 -20.09 -22.77 -14.63
CA LYS A 241 -20.90 -23.20 -15.79
C LYS A 241 -20.11 -22.93 -17.09
N GLU A 242 -20.81 -22.72 -18.20
CA GLU A 242 -20.24 -22.39 -19.52
C GLU A 242 -19.45 -21.07 -19.56
N ASN A 243 -19.58 -20.22 -18.53
CA ASN A 243 -19.00 -18.87 -18.44
C ASN A 243 -17.53 -18.85 -17.96
N ALA A 244 -16.71 -19.76 -18.48
CA ALA A 244 -15.28 -19.80 -18.16
C ALA A 244 -14.54 -18.63 -18.86
N VAL A 245 -13.56 -18.06 -18.17
CA VAL A 245 -12.69 -16.98 -18.68
C VAL A 245 -11.30 -17.51 -19.00
N PRO A 246 -10.54 -16.85 -19.89
CA PRO A 246 -9.14 -17.18 -20.11
C PRO A 246 -8.33 -17.07 -18.80
N ILE A 247 -7.58 -18.10 -18.46
CA ILE A 247 -6.68 -18.10 -17.28
C ILE A 247 -5.20 -18.10 -17.68
N LYS A 248 -4.85 -18.79 -18.77
CA LYS A 248 -3.50 -18.90 -19.32
C LYS A 248 -3.56 -18.99 -20.85
N VAL A 249 -2.60 -18.39 -21.54
CA VAL A 249 -2.50 -18.41 -23.00
C VAL A 249 -1.11 -18.82 -23.47
N TRP A 250 -1.04 -19.39 -24.67
CA TRP A 250 0.20 -19.72 -25.37
C TRP A 250 0.33 -18.79 -26.57
N LEU A 251 1.50 -18.20 -26.70
CA LEU A 251 1.83 -17.20 -27.71
C LEU A 251 2.84 -17.78 -28.70
N TYR A 252 2.53 -17.65 -29.98
CA TYR A 252 3.43 -18.02 -31.07
C TYR A 252 4.06 -16.78 -31.72
N PRO A 253 5.39 -16.72 -31.89
CA PRO A 253 6.05 -15.55 -32.44
C PRO A 253 5.69 -15.30 -33.91
N LEU A 254 5.28 -14.07 -34.23
CA LEU A 254 4.86 -13.70 -35.60
C LEU A 254 6.01 -13.72 -36.59
N HIS A 255 7.24 -13.46 -36.16
CA HIS A 255 8.40 -13.41 -37.04
C HIS A 255 8.78 -14.78 -37.62
N LEU A 256 8.30 -15.87 -37.02
CA LEU A 256 8.42 -17.22 -37.57
C LEU A 256 7.43 -17.47 -38.71
N LEU A 257 6.36 -16.68 -38.80
CA LEU A 257 5.39 -16.71 -39.90
C LEU A 257 5.81 -15.77 -41.03
N ASP A 258 6.27 -14.56 -40.70
CA ASP A 258 6.77 -13.58 -41.65
C ASP A 258 7.86 -12.72 -40.98
N ASN A 259 9.06 -12.69 -41.56
CA ASN A 259 10.23 -12.00 -41.01
C ASN A 259 10.07 -10.48 -40.88
N LYS A 260 9.05 -9.87 -41.52
CA LYS A 260 8.74 -8.44 -41.38
C LYS A 260 8.06 -8.10 -40.05
N ALA A 261 7.49 -9.09 -39.37
CA ALA A 261 6.77 -8.89 -38.12
C ALA A 261 7.66 -8.27 -37.04
N ALA A 262 7.05 -7.53 -36.11
CA ALA A 262 7.78 -7.05 -34.95
C ALA A 262 8.21 -8.21 -34.03
N GLN A 263 9.29 -8.02 -33.29
CA GLN A 263 9.88 -9.03 -32.42
C GLN A 263 10.03 -8.52 -31.00
N LEU A 264 10.12 -9.47 -30.06
CA LEU A 264 10.68 -9.22 -28.74
C LEU A 264 12.20 -9.32 -28.88
N GLU A 265 12.87 -8.17 -28.98
CA GLU A 265 14.31 -8.07 -29.30
C GLU A 265 15.20 -8.30 -28.07
N ARG A 266 14.69 -7.96 -26.88
CA ARG A 266 15.42 -8.07 -25.61
C ARG A 266 14.48 -8.47 -24.47
N GLU A 267 15.00 -9.26 -23.54
CA GLU A 267 14.38 -9.44 -22.23
C GLU A 267 15.01 -8.49 -21.21
N ILE A 268 14.31 -8.30 -20.09
CA ILE A 268 14.88 -7.62 -18.93
C ILE A 268 15.49 -8.67 -18.03
N SER A 269 16.77 -8.51 -17.71
CA SER A 269 17.53 -9.35 -16.81
C SER A 269 16.83 -9.52 -15.47
N THR A 270 16.88 -10.74 -14.94
CA THR A 270 16.24 -11.11 -13.68
C THR A 270 16.75 -10.28 -12.50
N SER A 271 18.02 -9.84 -12.54
CA SER A 271 18.61 -8.94 -11.56
C SER A 271 17.92 -7.57 -11.55
N LEU A 272 17.72 -6.95 -12.72
CA LEU A 272 17.02 -5.67 -12.83
C LEU A 272 15.54 -5.80 -12.44
N VAL A 273 14.88 -6.90 -12.83
CA VAL A 273 13.50 -7.19 -12.38
C VAL A 273 13.44 -7.23 -10.86
N SER A 274 14.32 -7.98 -10.20
CA SER A 274 14.38 -8.03 -8.73
C SER A 274 14.68 -6.67 -8.12
N SER A 275 15.65 -5.91 -8.62
CA SER A 275 15.95 -4.56 -8.09
C SER A 275 14.77 -3.61 -8.22
N THR A 276 14.03 -3.65 -9.33
CA THR A 276 12.80 -2.84 -9.48
C THR A 276 11.71 -3.24 -8.48
N GLN A 277 11.60 -4.55 -8.19
CA GLN A 277 10.66 -5.05 -7.21
C GLN A 277 11.05 -4.60 -5.80
N ASP A 278 12.31 -4.75 -5.39
CA ASP A 278 12.78 -4.38 -4.06
C ASP A 278 12.53 -2.89 -3.76
N ILE A 279 12.73 -2.02 -4.76
CA ILE A 279 12.43 -0.60 -4.65
C ILE A 279 10.94 -0.37 -4.41
N MET A 280 10.08 -1.01 -5.20
CA MET A 280 8.64 -0.81 -5.07
C MET A 280 8.09 -1.39 -3.76
N ASP A 281 8.56 -2.58 -3.35
CA ASP A 281 8.20 -3.21 -2.08
C ASP A 281 8.57 -2.29 -0.90
N GLY A 282 9.76 -1.67 -0.95
CA GLY A 282 10.20 -0.70 0.05
C GLY A 282 9.38 0.60 0.06
N LEU A 283 8.98 1.11 -1.10
CA LEU A 283 8.09 2.27 -1.20
C LEU A 283 6.68 1.94 -0.65
N GLU A 284 6.13 0.77 -0.95
CA GLU A 284 4.84 0.34 -0.41
C GLU A 284 4.87 0.16 1.12
N GLU A 285 5.98 -0.33 1.67
CA GLU A 285 6.15 -0.44 3.12
C GLU A 285 6.23 0.95 3.81
N ALA A 286 6.89 1.92 3.18
CA ALA A 286 6.90 3.30 3.63
C ALA A 286 5.49 3.92 3.60
N GLU A 287 4.72 3.66 2.53
CA GLU A 287 3.32 4.10 2.41
C GLU A 287 2.42 3.48 3.49
N ARG A 288 2.56 2.19 3.80
CA ARG A 288 1.82 1.55 4.91
C ARG A 288 2.15 2.20 6.26
N THR A 289 3.43 2.47 6.51
CA THR A 289 3.86 3.16 7.74
C THR A 289 3.27 4.56 7.83
N TYR A 290 3.29 5.32 6.73
CA TYR A 290 2.63 6.61 6.63
C TYR A 290 1.12 6.52 6.91
N ASN A 291 0.43 5.54 6.33
CA ASN A 291 -1.00 5.34 6.53
C ASN A 291 -1.34 5.11 8.01
N ASP A 292 -0.55 4.28 8.71
CA ASP A 292 -0.71 4.05 10.15
C ASP A 292 -0.53 5.33 10.96
N LEU A 293 0.50 6.13 10.65
CA LEU A 293 0.74 7.42 11.29
C LEU A 293 -0.41 8.39 11.03
N SER A 294 -0.89 8.48 9.79
CA SER A 294 -1.95 9.40 9.39
C SER A 294 -3.31 9.10 10.05
N ARG A 295 -3.55 7.84 10.45
CA ARG A 295 -4.75 7.41 11.17
C ARG A 295 -4.69 7.72 12.67
N ASN A 296 -3.52 8.08 13.21
CA ASN A 296 -3.38 8.44 14.61
C ASN A 296 -4.24 9.68 14.94
N THR A 297 -5.02 9.59 16.02
CA THR A 297 -5.97 10.64 16.41
C THR A 297 -5.29 11.98 16.69
N LEU A 298 -4.04 11.98 17.19
CA LEU A 298 -3.28 13.20 17.47
C LEU A 298 -2.91 13.98 16.21
N VAL A 299 -2.81 13.33 15.05
CA VAL A 299 -2.55 14.02 13.77
C VAL A 299 -3.71 14.94 13.41
N ASN A 300 -4.95 14.59 13.77
CA ASN A 300 -6.09 15.47 13.56
C ASN A 300 -6.16 16.63 14.57
N VAL A 301 -5.48 16.50 15.70
CA VAL A 301 -5.47 17.48 16.79
C VAL A 301 -4.35 18.52 16.60
N PHE A 302 -3.16 18.07 16.19
CA PHE A 302 -2.00 18.93 16.04
C PHE A 302 -1.71 19.24 14.56
N SER A 303 -2.09 20.44 14.12
CA SER A 303 -1.93 20.91 12.73
C SER A 303 -0.47 20.84 12.24
N ASP A 304 0.51 21.21 13.07
CA ASP A 304 1.93 21.16 12.68
C ASP A 304 2.40 19.75 12.28
N ILE A 305 1.90 18.70 12.95
CA ILE A 305 2.20 17.30 12.62
C ILE A 305 1.49 16.91 11.32
N LYS A 306 0.20 17.29 11.20
CA LYS A 306 -0.61 17.04 10.00
C LYS A 306 0.01 17.64 8.74
N GLU A 307 0.49 18.87 8.83
CA GLU A 307 1.13 19.57 7.71
C GLU A 307 2.43 18.88 7.27
N ARG A 308 3.26 18.42 8.22
CA ARG A 308 4.48 17.65 7.91
C ARG A 308 4.17 16.33 7.22
N LEU A 309 3.23 15.55 7.76
CA LEU A 309 2.77 14.29 7.17
C LEU A 309 2.20 14.51 5.77
N HIS A 310 1.38 15.55 5.58
CA HIS A 310 0.84 15.91 4.27
C HIS A 310 1.95 16.28 3.25
N SER A 311 2.93 17.10 3.66
CA SER A 311 4.07 17.48 2.81
C SER A 311 4.91 16.27 2.38
N PHE A 312 5.12 15.31 3.29
CA PHE A 312 5.74 14.03 2.96
C PHE A 312 4.91 13.27 1.91
N GLN A 313 3.60 13.10 2.14
CA GLN A 313 2.72 12.34 1.26
C GLN A 313 2.66 12.94 -0.15
N GLU A 314 2.55 14.26 -0.27
CA GLU A 314 2.52 14.95 -1.56
C GLU A 314 3.81 14.67 -2.35
N SER A 315 4.97 14.87 -1.72
CA SER A 315 6.27 14.63 -2.35
C SER A 315 6.45 13.15 -2.72
N PHE A 316 6.07 12.24 -1.83
CA PHE A 316 6.13 10.80 -2.03
C PHE A 316 5.26 10.34 -3.22
N ASN A 317 4.03 10.83 -3.31
CA ASN A 317 3.10 10.49 -4.39
C ASN A 317 3.58 11.00 -5.75
N ILE A 318 4.12 12.23 -5.81
CA ILE A 318 4.72 12.78 -7.02
C ILE A 318 5.90 11.91 -7.46
N TYR A 319 6.81 11.60 -6.54
CA TYR A 319 7.98 10.77 -6.81
C TYR A 319 7.60 9.40 -7.38
N ARG A 320 6.69 8.68 -6.69
CA ARG A 320 6.22 7.36 -7.08
C ARG A 320 5.56 7.37 -8.46
N THR A 321 4.79 8.42 -8.77
CA THR A 321 4.13 8.58 -10.07
C THR A 321 5.14 8.77 -11.19
N VAL A 322 6.14 9.64 -11.01
CA VAL A 322 7.19 9.89 -12.01
C VAL A 322 8.03 8.64 -12.23
N LEU A 323 8.49 7.99 -11.15
CA LEU A 323 9.26 6.75 -11.23
C LEU A 323 8.49 5.68 -12.00
N ARG A 324 7.20 5.50 -11.68
CA ARG A 324 6.35 4.52 -12.38
C ARG A 324 6.19 4.82 -13.85
N LYS A 325 5.95 6.09 -14.20
CA LYS A 325 5.81 6.53 -15.59
C LYS A 325 7.07 6.24 -16.40
N GLU A 326 8.25 6.48 -15.82
CA GLU A 326 9.52 6.37 -16.54
C GLU A 326 9.95 4.92 -16.73
N VAL A 327 9.75 4.06 -15.73
CA VAL A 327 9.96 2.61 -15.91
C VAL A 327 8.96 2.05 -16.94
N ALA A 328 7.69 2.45 -16.88
CA ALA A 328 6.68 2.06 -17.88
C ALA A 328 7.03 2.53 -19.31
N ARG A 329 7.72 3.67 -19.46
CA ARG A 329 8.20 4.15 -20.77
C ARG A 329 9.35 3.32 -21.30
N VAL A 330 10.33 2.99 -20.44
CA VAL A 330 11.58 2.35 -20.85
C VAL A 330 11.42 0.84 -21.06
N LEU A 331 10.58 0.16 -20.28
CA LEU A 331 10.38 -1.30 -20.41
C LEU A 331 10.00 -1.75 -21.84
N PRO A 332 8.97 -1.18 -22.50
CA PRO A 332 8.63 -1.56 -23.86
C PRO A 332 9.70 -1.16 -24.89
N ALA A 333 10.38 -0.03 -24.67
CA ALA A 333 11.44 0.44 -25.56
C ALA A 333 12.66 -0.49 -25.54
N ILE A 334 13.01 -1.03 -24.36
CA ILE A 334 14.07 -2.04 -24.25
C ILE A 334 13.66 -3.32 -24.97
N ARG A 335 12.46 -3.84 -24.63
CA ARG A 335 11.93 -5.06 -25.23
C ARG A 335 11.78 -5.00 -26.74
N GLY A 336 11.51 -3.81 -27.29
CA GLY A 336 11.45 -3.56 -28.73
C GLY A 336 12.77 -3.22 -29.39
N GLY A 337 13.90 -3.26 -28.67
CA GLY A 337 15.24 -2.99 -29.21
C GLY A 337 15.60 -1.51 -29.37
N GLY A 338 14.67 -0.59 -29.09
CA GLY A 338 14.88 0.85 -29.21
C GLY A 338 15.75 1.47 -28.11
N MET A 339 15.89 0.80 -26.97
CA MET A 339 16.74 1.23 -25.84
C MET A 339 17.52 0.04 -25.26
N GLU A 340 18.71 0.29 -24.72
CA GLU A 340 19.50 -0.73 -24.01
C GLU A 340 19.02 -0.88 -22.56
N GLU A 341 19.25 -2.05 -21.94
CA GLU A 341 18.92 -2.28 -20.52
C GLU A 341 19.54 -1.25 -19.57
N LYS A 342 20.68 -0.67 -19.96
CA LYS A 342 21.36 0.40 -19.23
C LYS A 342 20.42 1.55 -18.88
N SER A 343 19.46 1.88 -19.73
CA SER A 343 18.49 2.95 -19.47
C SER A 343 17.60 2.67 -18.26
N LEU A 344 17.23 1.40 -18.00
CA LEU A 344 16.55 1.04 -16.76
C LEU A 344 17.51 1.17 -15.57
N GLY A 345 18.75 0.70 -15.71
CA GLY A 345 19.79 0.86 -14.69
C GLY A 345 20.07 2.32 -14.30
N GLU A 346 20.00 3.25 -15.24
CA GLU A 346 20.14 4.69 -14.99
C GLU A 346 18.97 5.24 -14.17
N ILE A 347 17.72 4.82 -14.43
CA ILE A 347 16.55 5.16 -13.60
C ILE A 347 16.74 4.64 -12.17
N LEU A 348 17.19 3.39 -12.01
CA LEU A 348 17.41 2.82 -10.68
C LEU A 348 18.53 3.55 -9.94
N LYS A 349 19.60 3.93 -10.63
CA LYS A 349 20.67 4.75 -10.05
C LYS A 349 20.13 6.08 -9.53
N ILE A 350 19.27 6.76 -10.29
CA ILE A 350 18.62 7.99 -9.84
C ILE A 350 17.80 7.76 -8.57
N HIS A 351 17.09 6.62 -8.45
CA HIS A 351 16.44 6.25 -7.19
C HIS A 351 17.44 6.12 -6.03
N TYR A 352 18.53 5.38 -6.20
CA TYR A 352 19.53 5.18 -5.15
C TYR A 352 20.28 6.46 -4.75
N ASP A 353 20.43 7.41 -5.67
CA ASP A 353 21.02 8.72 -5.39
C ASP A 353 20.00 9.74 -4.83
N SER A 354 18.71 9.40 -4.84
CA SER A 354 17.61 10.28 -4.42
C SER A 354 17.44 10.36 -2.88
N PRO A 355 16.70 11.35 -2.36
CA PRO A 355 16.30 11.36 -0.95
C PRO A 355 15.16 10.37 -0.65
N PHE A 356 14.61 9.68 -1.67
CA PHE A 356 13.53 8.70 -1.57
C PHE A 356 14.02 7.26 -1.42
N ILE A 357 15.32 7.05 -1.14
CA ILE A 357 15.79 5.71 -0.76
C ILE A 357 15.09 5.24 0.51
N VAL A 358 14.77 3.95 0.55
CA VAL A 358 13.95 3.33 1.60
C VAL A 358 14.49 3.59 3.00
N SER A 359 15.82 3.57 3.19
CA SER A 359 16.45 3.83 4.49
C SER A 359 16.18 5.25 5.02
N LYS A 360 16.20 6.27 4.14
CA LYS A 360 15.92 7.67 4.53
C LYS A 360 14.43 7.90 4.78
N LEU A 361 13.57 7.31 3.96
CA LEU A 361 12.12 7.37 4.15
C LEU A 361 11.74 6.75 5.50
N ASN A 362 12.23 5.54 5.78
CA ASN A 362 11.96 4.84 7.02
C ASN A 362 12.50 5.60 8.23
N GLN A 363 13.72 6.16 8.16
CA GLN A 363 14.25 6.97 9.26
C GLN A 363 13.32 8.14 9.61
N TRP A 364 12.82 8.87 8.61
CA TRP A 364 11.91 9.99 8.86
C TRP A 364 10.55 9.53 9.41
N LEU A 365 10.02 8.42 8.89
CA LEU A 365 8.77 7.82 9.38
C LEU A 365 8.91 7.30 10.82
N ASP A 366 10.05 6.71 11.17
CA ASP A 366 10.36 6.24 12.52
C ASP A 366 10.55 7.41 13.50
N ASP A 367 11.15 8.51 13.04
CA ASP A 367 11.23 9.76 13.81
C ASP A 367 9.82 10.31 14.09
N ALA A 368 8.96 10.38 13.08
CA ALA A 368 7.57 10.83 13.21
C ALA A 368 6.76 9.91 14.15
N LYS A 369 6.97 8.59 14.05
CA LYS A 369 6.39 7.60 14.94
C LYS A 369 6.82 7.83 16.39
N SER A 370 8.11 8.10 16.60
CA SER A 370 8.69 8.34 17.93
C SER A 370 8.14 9.64 18.55
N GLU A 371 8.02 10.70 17.76
CA GLU A 371 7.37 11.96 18.17
C GLU A 371 5.93 11.72 18.63
N LEU A 372 5.12 11.06 17.79
CA LEU A 372 3.73 10.74 18.12
C LEU A 372 3.61 9.83 19.34
N HIS A 373 4.46 8.82 19.47
CA HIS A 373 4.44 7.91 20.62
C HIS A 373 4.74 8.67 21.93
N LEU A 374 5.72 9.58 21.93
CA LEU A 374 6.02 10.43 23.08
C LEU A 374 4.80 11.28 23.47
N LEU A 375 4.15 11.92 22.51
CA LEU A 375 2.95 12.74 22.76
C LEU A 375 1.78 11.90 23.28
N SER A 376 1.50 10.76 22.65
CA SER A 376 0.46 9.82 23.07
C SER A 376 0.66 9.35 24.51
N SER A 377 1.91 9.02 24.88
CA SER A 377 2.25 8.63 26.26
C SER A 377 1.92 9.72 27.27
N TYR A 378 2.25 10.98 26.96
CA TYR A 378 2.01 12.12 27.84
C TYR A 378 0.53 12.45 27.97
N ILE A 379 -0.21 12.43 26.85
CA ILE A 379 -1.64 12.72 26.82
C ILE A 379 -2.42 11.62 27.55
N LYS A 380 -2.04 10.35 27.40
CA LYS A 380 -2.65 9.22 28.13
C LYS A 380 -2.54 9.38 29.64
N MET A 381 -1.51 10.05 30.15
CA MET A 381 -1.37 10.34 31.59
C MET A 381 -2.26 11.49 32.10
N LEU A 382 -2.91 12.23 31.20
CA LEU A 382 -3.79 13.37 31.47
C LEU A 382 -5.24 13.08 31.06
N GLU A 383 -5.68 11.84 31.25
CA GLU A 383 -7.02 11.42 30.91
C GLU A 383 -8.09 12.33 31.55
N GLY A 384 -9.07 12.76 30.74
CA GLY A 384 -10.10 13.71 31.15
C GLY A 384 -9.78 15.18 30.88
N ILE A 385 -8.52 15.54 30.59
CA ILE A 385 -8.14 16.89 30.17
C ILE A 385 -8.39 17.07 28.68
N LYS A 386 -9.08 18.15 28.31
CA LYS A 386 -9.40 18.44 26.90
C LYS A 386 -8.19 19.00 26.16
N ILE A 387 -7.96 18.53 24.94
CA ILE A 387 -7.01 19.14 24.02
C ILE A 387 -7.75 20.21 23.20
N GLN A 388 -7.17 21.41 23.11
CA GLN A 388 -7.76 22.57 22.45
C GLN A 388 -6.79 23.15 21.42
N ASP A 389 -7.31 23.44 20.23
CA ASP A 389 -6.59 24.22 19.23
C ASP A 389 -6.56 25.72 19.60
N SER A 390 -5.89 26.52 18.79
CA SER A 390 -5.72 27.95 19.05
C SER A 390 -7.05 28.72 19.07
N ASP A 391 -8.03 28.32 18.27
CA ASP A 391 -9.31 29.03 18.18
C ASP A 391 -10.25 28.66 19.32
N SER A 392 -10.28 27.38 19.69
CA SER A 392 -11.00 26.88 20.85
C SER A 392 -10.42 27.44 22.15
N LEU A 393 -9.10 27.63 22.21
CA LEU A 393 -8.46 28.34 23.32
C LEU A 393 -9.01 29.77 23.46
N LYS A 394 -9.09 30.55 22.37
CA LYS A 394 -9.65 31.92 22.43
C LYS A 394 -11.09 31.92 22.96
N ALA A 395 -11.90 30.96 22.56
CA ALA A 395 -13.29 30.84 23.05
C ALA A 395 -13.35 30.57 24.56
N ILE A 396 -12.42 29.77 25.10
CA ILE A 396 -12.32 29.52 26.56
C ILE A 396 -11.88 30.78 27.29
N LEU A 397 -10.92 31.52 26.73
CA LEU A 397 -10.36 32.73 27.35
C LEU A 397 -11.36 33.87 27.50
N VAL A 398 -12.42 33.93 26.68
CA VAL A 398 -13.47 34.96 26.77
C VAL A 398 -14.68 34.53 27.59
N ASN A 399 -14.69 33.31 28.14
CA ASN A 399 -15.81 32.81 28.93
C ASN A 399 -15.85 33.50 30.32
N PRO A 400 -16.92 34.24 30.67
CA PRO A 400 -17.01 34.96 31.95
C PRO A 400 -17.09 34.05 33.19
N ASP A 401 -17.39 32.75 33.01
CA ASP A 401 -17.43 31.76 34.08
C ASP A 401 -16.04 31.13 34.38
N VAL A 402 -15.02 31.49 33.58
CA VAL A 402 -13.64 30.99 33.72
C VAL A 402 -12.73 32.13 34.19
N ASP A 403 -12.22 32.03 35.41
CA ASP A 403 -11.29 33.03 35.95
C ASP A 403 -9.85 32.78 35.51
N ALA A 404 -9.48 31.51 35.41
CA ALA A 404 -8.12 31.09 35.08
C ALA A 404 -8.12 29.88 34.15
N VAL A 405 -7.18 29.88 33.19
CA VAL A 405 -6.89 28.72 32.33
C VAL A 405 -5.44 28.32 32.57
N VAL A 406 -5.24 27.07 32.98
CA VAL A 406 -3.92 26.46 33.08
C VAL A 406 -3.77 25.52 31.89
N CYS A 407 -2.84 25.85 31.00
CA CYS A 407 -2.63 25.16 29.74
C CYS A 407 -1.28 24.46 29.74
N LEU A 408 -1.25 23.13 29.64
CA LEU A 408 -0.02 22.42 29.26
C LEU A 408 0.13 22.55 27.75
N THR A 409 1.10 23.33 27.29
CA THR A 409 1.31 23.58 25.86
C THR A 409 2.55 22.86 25.34
N PHE A 410 2.41 22.12 24.24
CA PHE A 410 3.53 21.59 23.48
C PHE A 410 4.11 22.68 22.59
N THR A 411 5.35 23.05 22.84
CA THR A 411 5.96 24.27 22.30
C THR A 411 6.88 24.04 21.12
N SER A 412 7.26 22.79 20.88
CA SER A 412 8.23 22.40 19.85
C SER A 412 7.62 21.58 18.70
N LEU A 413 6.29 21.49 18.61
CA LEU A 413 5.65 20.77 17.50
C LEU A 413 5.91 21.46 16.16
N LYS A 414 6.04 22.79 16.12
CA LYS A 414 6.42 23.52 14.91
C LYS A 414 7.93 23.61 14.79
N TYR A 415 8.49 23.01 13.74
CA TYR A 415 9.91 23.10 13.41
C TYR A 415 10.12 22.95 11.90
N GLU A 416 11.22 23.52 11.39
CA GLU A 416 11.66 23.30 10.02
C GLU A 416 12.23 21.89 9.87
N ASP A 417 11.75 21.13 8.88
CA ASP A 417 12.25 19.80 8.59
C ASP A 417 13.07 19.80 7.28
N PRO A 418 14.42 19.83 7.37
CA PRO A 418 15.26 19.91 6.17
C PRO A 418 15.12 18.70 5.26
N TYR A 419 14.69 17.55 5.79
CA TYR A 419 14.45 16.37 4.96
C TYR A 419 13.21 16.59 4.08
N LEU A 420 12.10 17.07 4.64
CA LEU A 420 10.90 17.40 3.86
C LEU A 420 11.16 18.49 2.80
N GLU A 421 11.96 19.50 3.13
CA GLU A 421 12.41 20.48 2.15
C GLU A 421 13.20 19.83 1.02
N THR A 422 14.09 18.89 1.36
CA THR A 422 14.89 18.15 0.38
C THR A 422 14.01 17.31 -0.55
N LEU A 423 13.00 16.61 -0.01
CA LEU A 423 12.00 15.88 -0.80
C LEU A 423 11.27 16.83 -1.77
N THR A 424 10.78 17.94 -1.25
CA THR A 424 10.01 18.93 -2.02
C THR A 424 10.87 19.56 -3.13
N LYS A 425 12.11 19.95 -2.82
CA LYS A 425 13.07 20.50 -3.80
C LYS A 425 13.40 19.48 -4.87
N PHE A 426 13.58 18.21 -4.49
CA PHE A 426 13.89 17.13 -5.41
C PHE A 426 12.77 16.92 -6.44
N VAL A 427 11.51 16.76 -5.99
CA VAL A 427 10.39 16.51 -6.90
C VAL A 427 10.02 17.72 -7.77
N LYS A 428 10.37 18.94 -7.33
CA LYS A 428 10.21 20.17 -8.13
C LYS A 428 11.33 20.39 -9.14
N SER A 429 12.46 19.70 -9.01
CA SER A 429 13.62 19.90 -9.89
C SER A 429 13.35 19.47 -11.34
N GLU A 430 13.76 20.29 -12.30
CA GLU A 430 13.74 19.98 -13.74
C GLU A 430 14.51 18.68 -14.03
N LYS A 431 15.61 18.45 -13.32
CA LYS A 431 16.46 17.26 -13.46
C LYS A 431 15.71 15.97 -13.11
N PHE A 432 14.82 15.99 -12.10
CA PHE A 432 13.99 14.83 -11.78
C PHE A 432 12.89 14.61 -12.81
N LYS A 433 12.31 15.71 -13.34
CA LYS A 433 11.26 15.62 -14.36
C LYS A 433 11.75 15.06 -15.68
N ASN A 434 13.01 15.34 -16.04
CA ASN A 434 13.61 14.93 -17.31
C ASN A 434 14.56 13.72 -17.18
N LEU A 435 14.94 13.31 -15.96
CA LEU A 435 15.88 12.22 -15.66
C LEU A 435 17.20 12.27 -16.44
N ASP A 436 17.67 13.46 -16.81
CA ASP A 436 18.69 13.63 -17.86
C ASP A 436 20.11 13.92 -17.33
N GLU A 437 20.31 14.05 -16.00
CA GLU A 437 21.62 14.40 -15.43
C GLU A 437 21.91 13.83 -14.03
N GLN A 438 23.21 13.75 -13.71
CA GLN A 438 23.75 13.40 -12.40
C GLN A 438 23.32 14.43 -11.35
N MET A 439 22.56 13.98 -10.35
CA MET A 439 22.06 14.84 -9.28
C MET A 439 23.12 15.00 -8.20
N ASN A 440 23.75 16.18 -8.12
CA ASN A 440 24.58 16.54 -6.98
C ASN A 440 23.66 16.94 -5.82
N MET A 441 23.41 16.01 -4.91
CA MET A 441 22.61 16.28 -3.71
C MET A 441 23.49 16.83 -2.60
N ALA A 442 23.07 17.96 -2.02
CA ALA A 442 23.61 18.42 -0.76
C ALA A 442 23.27 17.41 0.35
N SER A 443 24.22 17.14 1.24
CA SER A 443 23.96 16.36 2.45
C SER A 443 22.83 17.02 3.23
N VAL A 444 21.84 16.22 3.64
CA VAL A 444 20.78 16.72 4.55
C VAL A 444 21.46 17.01 5.88
N PRO A 445 21.44 18.26 6.39
CA PRO A 445 22.03 18.55 7.68
C PRO A 445 21.36 17.70 8.76
N ALA A 446 22.17 17.05 9.59
CA ALA A 446 21.65 16.36 10.77
C ALA A 446 21.11 17.39 11.75
N VAL A 447 19.79 17.52 11.84
CA VAL A 447 19.13 18.38 12.81
C VAL A 447 18.75 17.55 14.02
N LYS A 448 19.22 17.96 15.19
CA LYS A 448 18.83 17.35 16.46
C LYS A 448 17.33 17.57 16.67
N LYS A 449 16.55 16.50 16.58
CA LYS A 449 15.10 16.51 16.83
C LYS A 449 14.83 16.75 18.31
N TRP A 450 13.83 17.57 18.63
CA TRP A 450 13.53 17.95 20.02
C TRP A 450 13.11 16.75 20.88
N PHE A 451 12.41 15.78 20.28
CA PHE A 451 11.95 14.55 20.92
C PHE A 451 13.05 13.49 21.10
N SER A 452 14.27 13.77 20.65
CA SER A 452 15.46 12.96 20.92
C SER A 452 16.42 13.65 21.91
N ASP A 453 16.09 14.88 22.36
CA ASP A 453 16.90 15.61 23.32
C ASP A 453 16.50 15.26 24.76
N LEU A 454 17.36 14.53 25.47
CA LEU A 454 17.14 14.14 26.87
C LEU A 454 16.85 15.32 27.78
N GLY A 455 17.48 16.48 27.58
CA GLY A 455 17.23 17.67 28.39
C GLY A 455 15.80 18.19 28.20
N VAL A 456 15.33 18.19 26.95
CA VAL A 456 13.96 18.56 26.60
C VAL A 456 12.95 17.58 27.18
N ILE A 457 13.19 16.27 27.01
CA ILE A 457 12.30 15.22 27.54
C ILE A 457 12.20 15.28 29.07
N ILE A 458 13.32 15.51 29.77
CA ILE A 458 13.32 15.68 31.24
C ILE A 458 12.50 16.90 31.65
N ASN A 459 12.64 18.02 30.94
CA ASN A 459 11.86 19.22 31.23
C ASN A 459 10.36 19.00 31.00
N MET A 460 10.01 18.36 29.88
CA MET A 460 8.61 18.00 29.59
C MET A 460 8.02 17.11 30.68
N ARG A 461 8.77 16.11 31.16
CA ARG A 461 8.33 15.23 32.24
C ARG A 461 8.05 16.00 33.53
N LYS A 462 8.88 16.99 33.87
CA LYS A 462 8.67 17.86 35.04
C LYS A 462 7.39 18.68 34.87
N ASN A 463 7.19 19.30 33.71
CA ASN A 463 5.99 20.08 33.42
C ASN A 463 4.74 19.22 33.45
N LEU A 464 4.78 18.02 32.86
CA LEU A 464 3.69 17.05 32.93
C LEU A 464 3.35 16.70 34.38
N PHE A 465 4.36 16.39 35.21
CA PHE A 465 4.16 16.05 36.61
C PHE A 465 3.51 17.21 37.39
N HIS A 466 4.04 18.42 37.27
CA HIS A 466 3.48 19.59 37.95
C HIS A 466 2.06 19.91 37.49
N PHE A 467 1.82 19.89 36.19
CA PHE A 467 0.49 20.13 35.61
C PHE A 467 -0.51 19.11 36.13
N ARG A 468 -0.16 17.82 36.07
CA ARG A 468 -1.02 16.73 36.54
C ARG A 468 -1.38 16.90 38.01
N CYS A 469 -0.39 17.02 38.90
CA CYS A 469 -0.64 17.19 40.33
C CYS A 469 -1.51 18.41 40.63
N PHE A 470 -1.26 19.53 39.93
CA PHE A 470 -2.04 20.75 40.13
C PHE A 470 -3.47 20.62 39.60
N SER A 471 -3.68 19.95 38.46
CA SER A 471 -5.02 19.69 37.92
C SER A 471 -5.84 18.75 38.82
N GLU A 472 -5.21 17.71 39.37
CA GLU A 472 -5.86 16.76 40.28
C GLU A 472 -6.24 17.43 41.62
N ALA A 473 -5.37 18.29 42.15
CA ALA A 473 -5.63 19.04 43.39
C ALA A 473 -6.77 20.07 43.27
N ASN A 474 -7.05 20.55 42.05
CA ASN A 474 -8.04 21.59 41.79
C ASN A 474 -9.22 21.12 40.92
N LYS A 475 -9.45 19.80 40.83
CA LYS A 475 -10.51 19.21 39.99
C LYS A 475 -11.93 19.71 40.29
N ASP A 476 -12.19 20.12 41.53
CA ASP A 476 -13.51 20.59 41.98
C ASP A 476 -13.71 22.10 41.75
N GLN A 477 -12.66 22.82 41.32
CA GLN A 477 -12.64 24.26 41.17
C GLN A 477 -13.21 24.69 39.81
N LYS A 478 -14.52 24.93 39.75
CA LYS A 478 -15.25 25.18 38.49
C LYS A 478 -14.82 26.42 37.70
N ARG A 479 -14.16 27.38 38.35
CA ARG A 479 -13.67 28.62 37.69
C ARG A 479 -12.24 28.48 37.13
N ILE A 480 -11.57 27.33 37.34
CA ILE A 480 -10.27 27.02 36.74
C ILE A 480 -10.45 25.97 35.65
N CYS A 481 -9.97 26.26 34.45
CA CYS A 481 -9.99 25.35 33.33
C CYS A 481 -8.60 24.75 33.09
N PHE A 482 -8.53 23.43 32.97
CA PHE A 482 -7.31 22.70 32.61
C PHE A 482 -7.41 22.19 31.18
N ILE A 483 -6.41 22.49 30.36
CA ILE A 483 -6.38 22.11 28.94
C ILE A 483 -4.97 21.73 28.49
N ILE A 484 -4.91 21.03 27.36
CA ILE A 484 -3.69 20.77 26.60
C ILE A 484 -3.78 21.54 25.28
N SER A 485 -2.68 22.13 24.82
CA SER A 485 -2.63 22.79 23.52
C SER A 485 -1.25 22.64 22.87
N ALA A 486 -1.09 23.23 21.68
CA ALA A 486 0.19 23.35 20.99
C ALA A 486 0.39 24.78 20.51
N ILE A 487 1.33 25.48 21.13
CA ILE A 487 1.64 26.89 20.84
C ILE A 487 3.15 26.98 20.70
N SER A 488 3.65 27.35 19.52
CA SER A 488 5.08 27.42 19.27
C SER A 488 5.78 28.44 20.17
N ASP A 489 6.82 27.99 20.88
CA ASP A 489 7.64 28.85 21.74
C ASP A 489 9.09 28.38 21.73
N PRO A 490 9.96 29.00 20.91
CA PRO A 490 11.37 28.63 20.82
C PRO A 490 12.16 28.81 22.13
N SER A 491 11.67 29.66 23.04
CA SER A 491 12.32 29.94 24.33
C SER A 491 12.12 28.79 25.31
N ASN A 492 11.07 27.98 25.10
CA ASN A 492 10.71 26.85 25.93
C ASN A 492 10.65 25.57 25.11
N LYS A 493 11.73 24.80 25.04
CA LYS A 493 11.71 23.57 24.23
C LYS A 493 10.89 22.45 24.89
N GLY A 494 10.14 21.72 24.06
CA GLY A 494 9.32 20.56 24.44
C GLY A 494 7.91 20.93 24.87
N SER A 495 7.76 21.38 26.11
CA SER A 495 6.48 21.83 26.67
C SER A 495 6.68 22.88 27.76
N SER A 496 5.62 23.65 28.04
CA SER A 496 5.54 24.56 29.18
C SER A 496 4.11 24.61 29.74
N ILE A 497 3.97 25.16 30.95
CA ILE A 497 2.65 25.43 31.55
C ILE A 497 2.37 26.93 31.44
N TYR A 498 1.34 27.27 30.68
CA TYR A 498 0.89 28.65 30.52
C TYR A 498 -0.28 28.91 31.47
N LEU A 499 -0.27 30.10 32.09
CA LEU A 499 -1.35 30.60 32.93
C LEU A 499 -1.99 31.81 32.24
N TYR A 500 -3.31 31.72 32.06
CA TYR A 500 -4.13 32.83 31.65
C TYR A 500 -5.07 33.21 32.78
N GLU A 501 -5.16 34.50 33.08
CA GLU A 501 -6.03 35.05 34.12
C GLU A 501 -6.92 36.13 33.51
N GLN A 502 -8.23 36.00 33.73
CA GLN A 502 -9.25 36.90 33.15
C GLN A 502 -9.06 37.09 31.63
N GLY A 503 -8.73 35.99 30.94
CA GLY A 503 -8.50 35.95 29.50
C GLY A 503 -7.13 36.43 29.02
N ASN A 504 -6.26 36.94 29.90
CA ASN A 504 -4.93 37.44 29.54
C ASN A 504 -3.83 36.44 29.88
N LEU A 505 -2.84 36.27 29.01
CA LEU A 505 -1.66 35.44 29.30
C LEU A 505 -0.78 36.16 30.34
N THR A 506 -0.68 35.60 31.55
CA THR A 506 0.08 36.21 32.64
C THR A 506 1.42 35.52 32.88
N ASN A 507 1.55 34.23 32.59
CA ASN A 507 2.80 33.50 32.77
C ASN A 507 2.99 32.38 31.73
N THR A 508 4.15 32.32 31.08
CA THR A 508 4.53 31.28 30.09
C THR A 508 5.34 30.12 30.69
N HIS A 509 5.66 30.20 31.98
CA HIS A 509 6.50 29.27 32.75
C HIS A 509 5.91 29.04 34.14
N PHE A 510 4.59 28.92 34.22
CA PHE A 510 3.91 28.77 35.50
C PHE A 510 4.43 27.50 36.21
N GLN A 511 4.92 27.67 37.43
CA GLN A 511 5.37 26.56 38.29
C GLN A 511 4.39 26.42 39.45
N PRO A 512 3.41 25.50 39.36
CA PRO A 512 2.54 25.24 40.47
C PRO A 512 3.37 24.73 41.66
N LYS A 513 3.28 25.41 42.82
CA LYS A 513 3.98 24.95 44.02
C LYS A 513 3.49 23.55 44.41
N LYS A 514 4.44 22.65 44.68
CA LYS A 514 4.19 21.31 45.22
C LYS A 514 3.53 21.46 46.58
N VAL A 515 2.28 21.02 46.75
CA VAL A 515 1.61 21.08 48.06
C VAL A 515 0.86 19.78 48.33
N ASP A 516 1.17 19.21 49.50
CA ASP A 516 0.40 18.15 50.14
C ASP A 516 -1.04 18.65 50.41
N HIS A 517 -2.01 18.12 49.67
CA HIS A 517 -3.44 18.14 50.00
C HIS A 517 -4.16 19.48 50.29
N VAL A 518 -3.69 20.64 49.84
CA VAL A 518 -4.44 21.92 50.01
C VAL A 518 -5.10 22.37 48.70
N GLN A 519 -6.42 22.60 48.74
CA GLN A 519 -7.18 23.27 47.67
C GLN A 519 -6.77 24.74 47.58
N TYR A 520 -6.42 25.23 46.38
CA TYR A 520 -6.05 26.63 46.18
C TYR A 520 -7.28 27.51 45.99
N THR A 521 -7.39 28.58 46.76
CA THR A 521 -8.31 29.71 46.51
C THR A 521 -7.68 30.69 45.50
N MET A 522 -8.48 31.45 44.73
CA MET A 522 -7.97 32.45 43.77
C MET A 522 -6.98 33.45 44.40
N SER A 523 -7.15 33.77 45.68
CA SER A 523 -6.21 34.58 46.47
C SER A 523 -4.82 33.96 46.65
N GLN A 524 -4.72 32.63 46.67
CA GLN A 524 -3.45 31.91 46.84
C GLN A 524 -2.70 31.72 45.51
N ILE A 525 -3.41 31.66 44.37
CA ILE A 525 -2.79 31.68 43.04
C ILE A 525 -2.08 33.03 42.81
N ASN A 526 -2.73 34.13 43.19
CA ASN A 526 -2.17 35.49 43.10
C ASN A 526 -0.94 35.74 43.99
N GLN A 527 -0.69 34.91 45.02
CA GLN A 527 0.46 35.04 45.94
C GLN A 527 1.67 34.17 45.55
N ILE A 528 1.61 33.47 44.42
CA ILE A 528 2.67 32.54 43.97
C ILE A 528 3.64 33.17 42.95
N ASN A 529 3.41 34.41 42.51
CA ASN A 529 4.31 35.15 41.62
C ASN A 529 5.66 35.50 42.24
#